data_AF-A0A7W0ZTV2-F1
#
_entry.id   AF-A0A7W0ZTV2-F1
#
_cell.length_a   1.000
_cell.length_b   1.000
_cell.length_c   1.000
_cell.angle_alpha   90.00
_cell.angle_beta   90.00
_cell.angle_gamma   90.00
#
_symmetry.space_group_name_H-M   'P 1'
#
loop_
_entity.id
_entity.type
_entity.pdbx_description
1 polymer ?
#
loop_
_entity_poly.entity_id
_entity_poly.type
_entity_poly.pdbx_seq_one_letter_code
_entity_poly.pdbx_strand_id
1 'polypeptide(L)'
;MTPKSRCHVDPRDLIAEINPVLRGWGQYFRTGNASDKFNELDGYVWRRLMRLRIKRKGRHLKPGEARRWMPDYFYALGLHRLVGTVAYPEAA
;
A
#
# COMPACT_ATOMS: atom_id res chain seq x y z
N MET A 1 0.34 -13.34 8.18
CA MET A 1 -1.14 -13.42 8.20
C MET A 1 -1.65 -12.26 9.09
N THR A 2 -2.36 -11.25 8.59
CA THR A 2 -2.82 -10.15 9.48
C THR A 2 -3.96 -10.64 10.38
N PRO A 3 -3.88 -10.47 11.71
CA PRO A 3 -4.95 -10.90 12.61
C PRO A 3 -6.26 -10.14 12.38
N LYS A 4 -7.40 -10.81 12.64
CA LYS A 4 -8.76 -10.24 12.49
C LYS A 4 -8.94 -8.93 13.28
N SER A 5 -8.23 -8.71 14.38
CA SER A 5 -8.32 -7.49 15.21
C SER A 5 -8.03 -6.19 14.44
N ARG A 6 -7.21 -6.23 13.38
CA ARG A 6 -6.86 -5.05 12.59
C ARG A 6 -7.95 -4.56 11.63
N CYS A 7 -9.10 -5.24 11.51
CA CYS A 7 -10.19 -4.75 10.65
C CYS A 7 -10.93 -3.54 11.24
N HIS A 8 -10.73 -3.18 12.50
CA HIS A 8 -11.30 -1.96 13.10
C HIS A 8 -10.42 -0.71 12.95
N VAL A 9 -9.17 -0.90 12.55
CA VAL A 9 -8.18 0.18 12.36
C VAL A 9 -8.53 0.97 11.11
N ASP A 10 -8.51 2.31 11.20
CA ASP A 10 -8.77 3.15 10.03
C ASP A 10 -7.70 2.86 8.97
N PRO A 11 -8.05 2.72 7.68
CA PRO A 11 -7.04 2.59 6.63
C PRO A 11 -5.99 3.69 6.65
N ARG A 12 -6.27 4.90 7.16
CA ARG A 12 -5.28 5.95 7.39
C ARG A 12 -4.24 5.57 8.43
N ASP A 13 -4.65 4.96 9.55
CA ASP A 13 -3.72 4.48 10.59
C ASP A 13 -2.84 3.35 10.04
N LEU A 14 -3.43 2.45 9.26
CA LEU A 14 -2.69 1.35 8.63
C LEU A 14 -1.72 1.86 7.56
N ILE A 15 -2.10 2.91 6.82
CA ILE A 15 -1.21 3.62 5.91
C ILE A 15 -0.05 4.26 6.68
N ALA A 16 -0.33 4.89 7.82
CA ALA A 16 0.70 5.50 8.66
C ALA A 16 1.68 4.45 9.23
N GLU A 17 1.20 3.26 9.61
CA GLU A 17 2.06 2.15 10.04
C GLU A 17 2.93 1.58 8.90
N ILE A 18 2.39 1.47 7.68
CA ILE A 18 3.11 0.81 6.58
C ILE A 18 4.06 1.75 5.84
N ASN A 19 3.77 3.06 5.81
CA ASN A 19 4.59 4.05 5.09
C ASN A 19 6.08 4.05 5.51
N PRO A 20 6.45 3.99 6.79
CA PRO A 20 7.86 3.86 7.21
C PRO A 20 8.53 2.60 6.69
N VAL A 21 7.81 1.47 6.67
CA VAL A 21 8.32 0.20 6.11
C VAL A 21 8.58 0.36 4.62
N LEU A 22 7.62 0.92 3.87
CA LEU A 22 7.80 1.19 2.44
C LEU A 22 9.03 2.08 2.20
N ARG A 23 9.17 3.18 2.95
CA ARG A 23 10.36 4.05 2.86
C ARG A 23 11.67 3.32 3.13
N GLY A 24 11.70 2.42 4.12
CA GLY A 24 12.85 1.57 4.41
C GLY A 24 13.18 0.61 3.26
N TRP A 25 12.16 0.05 2.61
CA TRP A 25 12.34 -0.75 1.39
C TRP A 25 12.89 0.08 0.23
N GLY A 26 12.41 1.31 0.03
CA GLY A 26 12.97 2.23 -0.97
C GLY A 26 14.45 2.57 -0.72
N GLN A 27 14.86 2.70 0.54
CA GLN A 27 16.27 2.89 0.91
C GLN A 27 17.10 1.62 0.65
N TYR A 28 16.60 0.44 1.02
CA TYR A 28 17.33 -0.83 0.91
C TYR A 28 17.57 -1.24 -0.55
N PHE A 29 16.59 -1.02 -1.41
CA PHE A 29 16.64 -1.40 -2.82
C PHE A 29 17.09 -0.25 -3.75
N ARG A 30 17.66 0.84 -3.20
CA ARG A 30 18.13 2.00 -3.97
C ARG A 30 19.23 1.68 -4.99
N THR A 31 20.08 0.69 -4.69
CA THR A 31 21.27 0.35 -5.49
C THR A 31 21.06 -0.81 -6.46
N GLY A 32 19.90 -1.48 -6.43
CA GLY A 32 19.58 -2.59 -7.33
C GLY A 32 18.38 -2.25 -8.21
N ASN A 33 18.34 -2.78 -9.43
CA ASN A 33 17.26 -2.56 -10.41
C ASN A 33 15.95 -3.23 -9.93
N ALA A 34 15.33 -2.68 -8.89
CA ALA A 34 14.21 -3.26 -8.14
C ALA A 34 12.86 -2.67 -8.55
N SER A 35 12.80 -1.95 -9.67
CA SER A 35 11.57 -1.31 -10.18
C SER A 35 10.40 -2.30 -10.31
N ASP A 36 10.66 -3.51 -10.80
CA ASP A 36 9.64 -4.56 -10.90
C ASP A 36 9.16 -5.02 -9.52
N LYS A 37 10.07 -5.11 -8.54
CA LYS A 37 9.72 -5.46 -7.15
C LYS A 37 8.97 -4.35 -6.45
N PHE A 38 9.25 -3.08 -6.75
CA PHE A 38 8.46 -1.96 -6.26
C PHE A 38 7.04 -1.95 -6.84
N ASN A 39 6.89 -2.24 -8.13
CA ASN A 39 5.57 -2.42 -8.75
C ASN A 39 4.78 -3.57 -8.09
N GLU A 40 5.43 -4.71 -7.84
CA GLU A 40 4.82 -5.84 -7.13
C GLU A 40 4.40 -5.47 -5.70
N LEU A 41 5.27 -4.77 -4.96
CA LEU A 41 5.02 -4.35 -3.58
C LEU A 41 3.90 -3.32 -3.49
N ASP A 42 3.93 -2.26 -4.28
CA ASP A 42 2.85 -1.27 -4.36
C ASP A 42 1.53 -1.99 -4.70
N GLY A 43 1.58 -2.87 -5.70
CA GLY A 43 0.48 -3.73 -6.13
C GLY A 43 -0.08 -4.62 -5.02
N TYR A 44 0.78 -5.18 -4.19
CA TYR A 44 0.41 -6.02 -3.06
C TYR A 44 -0.23 -5.22 -1.93
N VAL A 45 0.35 -4.06 -1.59
CA VAL A 45 -0.09 -3.22 -0.46
C VAL A 45 -1.51 -2.72 -0.68
N TRP A 46 -1.81 -2.09 -1.83
CA TRP A 46 -3.17 -1.57 -2.05
C TRP A 46 -4.21 -2.70 -2.09
N ARG A 47 -3.89 -3.86 -2.68
CA ARG A 47 -4.77 -5.05 -2.67
C ARG A 47 -5.03 -5.55 -1.26
N ARG A 48 -4.02 -5.52 -0.39
CA ARG A 48 -4.15 -5.93 1.01
C ARG A 48 -5.01 -4.94 1.80
N LEU A 49 -4.83 -3.63 1.60
CA LEU A 49 -5.69 -2.59 2.19
C LEU A 49 -7.15 -2.73 1.74
N MET A 50 -7.37 -2.95 0.44
CA MET A 50 -8.70 -3.19 -0.12
C MET A 50 -9.37 -4.41 0.53
N ARG A 51 -8.67 -5.55 0.62
CA ARG A 51 -9.21 -6.77 1.26
C ARG A 51 -9.54 -6.56 2.73
N LEU A 52 -8.71 -5.83 3.47
CA LEU A 52 -8.98 -5.50 4.87
C LEU A 52 -10.24 -4.63 5.01
N ARG A 53 -10.43 -3.65 4.11
CA ARG A 53 -11.61 -2.80 4.09
C ARG A 53 -12.89 -3.55 3.69
N ILE A 54 -12.82 -4.44 2.71
CA ILE A 54 -13.89 -5.39 2.36
C ILE A 54 -14.28 -6.22 3.59
N LYS A 55 -13.28 -6.79 4.26
CA LYS A 55 -13.48 -7.62 5.45
C LYS A 55 -14.08 -6.84 6.61
N ARG A 56 -13.68 -5.57 6.82
CA ARG A 56 -14.26 -4.67 7.81
C ARG A 56 -15.74 -4.42 7.55
N LYS A 57 -16.12 -4.18 6.29
CA LYS A 57 -17.51 -3.97 5.92
C LYS A 57 -18.34 -5.25 6.05
N GLY A 58 -17.76 -6.41 5.76
CA GLY A 58 -18.41 -7.70 5.92
C GLY A 58 -19.79 -7.71 5.25
N ARG A 59 -20.83 -8.08 6.00
CA ARG A 59 -22.22 -8.10 5.53
C ARG A 59 -22.79 -6.73 5.11
N HIS A 60 -22.14 -5.63 5.48
CA HIS A 60 -22.56 -4.27 5.13
C HIS A 60 -21.91 -3.74 3.85
N LEU A 61 -21.12 -4.56 3.14
CA LEU A 61 -20.54 -4.18 1.86
C LEU A 61 -21.62 -4.10 0.78
N LYS A 62 -21.78 -2.94 0.16
CA LYS A 62 -22.73 -2.77 -0.94
C LYS A 62 -22.15 -3.30 -2.26
N PRO A 63 -22.98 -3.84 -3.18
CA PRO A 63 -22.54 -4.19 -4.53
C PRO A 63 -21.81 -3.01 -5.20
N GLY A 64 -20.62 -3.27 -5.75
CA GLY A 64 -19.81 -2.25 -6.41
C GLY A 64 -19.05 -1.28 -5.49
N GLU A 65 -19.29 -1.27 -4.16
CA GLU A 65 -18.59 -0.36 -3.23
C GLU A 65 -17.07 -0.63 -3.20
N ALA A 66 -16.67 -1.90 -3.29
CA ALA A 66 -15.27 -2.29 -3.34
C ALA A 66 -14.52 -1.74 -4.57
N ARG A 67 -15.22 -1.47 -5.68
CA ARG A 67 -14.63 -0.88 -6.90
C ARG A 67 -14.16 0.55 -6.67
N ARG A 68 -14.63 1.22 -5.61
CA ARG A 68 -14.19 2.57 -5.25
C ARG A 68 -12.82 2.57 -4.57
N TRP A 69 -12.34 1.43 -4.08
CA TRP A 69 -11.05 1.30 -3.38
C TRP A 69 -9.96 0.86 -4.36
N MET A 70 -9.81 1.63 -5.42
CA MET A 70 -8.72 1.49 -6.40
C MET A 70 -7.41 2.05 -5.83
N PRO A 71 -6.24 1.77 -6.45
CA PRO A 71 -4.95 2.26 -5.96
C PRO A 71 -4.95 3.77 -5.69
N ASP A 72 -5.52 4.56 -6.60
CA ASP A 72 -5.61 6.02 -6.51
C ASP A 72 -6.32 6.51 -5.24
N TYR A 73 -7.34 5.77 -4.79
CA TYR A 73 -8.02 6.07 -3.53
C TYR A 73 -7.07 5.97 -2.33
N PHE A 74 -6.19 4.97 -2.30
CA PHE A 74 -5.22 4.81 -1.20
C PHE A 74 -4.07 5.80 -1.30
N TYR A 75 -3.62 6.13 -2.52
CA TYR A 75 -2.64 7.20 -2.72
C TYR A 75 -3.17 8.56 -2.28
N ALA A 76 -4.43 8.88 -2.58
CA ALA A 76 -5.09 10.10 -2.10
C ALA A 76 -5.24 10.14 -0.56
N LEU A 77 -5.26 8.97 0.10
CA LEU A 77 -5.23 8.86 1.56
C LEU A 77 -3.82 8.98 2.17
N GLY A 78 -2.77 9.12 1.34
CA GLY A 78 -1.39 9.27 1.78
C GLY A 78 -0.57 7.98 1.77
N LEU A 79 -1.01 6.92 1.08
CA LEU A 79 -0.17 5.74 0.87
C LEU A 79 1.09 6.13 0.07
N HIS A 80 2.26 5.77 0.60
CA HIS A 80 3.52 6.00 -0.09
C HIS A 80 3.64 5.09 -1.30
N ARG A 81 4.01 5.67 -2.46
CA ARG A 81 4.28 4.94 -3.70
C ARG A 81 5.78 4.71 -3.82
N LEU A 82 6.20 3.46 -3.98
CA LEU A 82 7.61 3.10 -4.17
C LEU A 82 8.04 3.28 -5.63
N VAL A 83 7.10 3.10 -6.55
CA VAL A 83 7.32 3.34 -7.97
C VAL A 83 7.48 4.84 -8.21
N GLY A 84 8.61 5.22 -8.82
CA GLY A 84 8.95 6.63 -9.09
C GLY A 84 9.80 7.31 -8.01
N THR A 85 10.02 6.68 -6.84
CA THR A 85 11.00 7.15 -5.84
C THR A 85 12.43 6.68 -6.08
N VAL A 86 12.66 5.84 -7.10
CA VAL A 86 14.00 5.46 -7.55
C VAL A 86 14.60 6.64 -8.31
N ALA A 87 15.05 7.63 -7.57
CA ALA A 87 16.09 8.51 -8.06
C ALA A 87 17.35 7.65 -8.14
N TYR A 88 17.76 7.31 -9.37
CA TYR A 88 19.14 6.88 -9.60
C TYR A 88 20.02 7.98 -9.02
N PRO A 89 20.90 7.71 -8.04
CA PRO A 89 21.95 8.66 -7.75
C PRO A 89 22.72 8.84 -9.06
N GLU A 90 22.85 10.08 -9.54
CA GLU A 90 23.74 10.37 -10.67
C GLU A 90 25.08 9.71 -10.37
N ALA A 91 25.50 8.82 -11.27
CA ALA A 91 26.81 8.20 -11.20
C ALA A 91 27.85 9.34 -11.26
N ALA A 92 28.52 9.58 -10.13
CA ALA A 92 29.73 10.40 -10.05
C ALA A 92 30.95 9.55 -10.40
#